data_AF-A0AAE4DRY5-F1
#
_entry.id   AF-A0AAE4DRY5-F1
#
_cell.length_a   1.000
_cell.length_b   1.000
_cell.length_c   1.000
_cell.angle_alpha   90.00
_cell.angle_beta   90.00
_cell.angle_gamma   90.00
#
_symmetry.space_group_name_H-M   'P 1'
#
loop_
_entity.id
_entity.type
_entity.pdbx_description
1 polymer ?
#
loop_
_entity_poly.entity_id
_entity_poly.type
_entity_poly.pdbx_seq_one_letter_code
_entity_poly.pdbx_strand_id
1 'polypeptide(L)'
;MLSLSVVLPNDHPLAAVGLVESYRWLGQLIAAELGALCIPAEALAPAALPPSDGQLHWACFGGLSPWEVVVAGRKIAGLAQRRCR
;
A
#
# COMPACT_ATOMS: atom_id res chain seq x y z
N MET A 1 -8.03 14.71 -3.73
CA MET A 1 -7.66 13.27 -3.75
C MET A 1 -6.80 13.05 -4.97
N LEU A 2 -5.60 12.51 -4.81
CA LEU A 2 -4.67 12.21 -5.91
C LEU A 2 -4.71 10.69 -6.18
N SER A 3 -4.61 10.29 -7.45
CA SER A 3 -4.58 8.88 -7.85
C SER A 3 -3.46 8.63 -8.85
N LEU A 4 -2.81 7.49 -8.69
CA LEU A 4 -1.75 6.99 -9.58
C LEU A 4 -2.10 5.56 -9.98
N SER A 5 -1.75 5.17 -11.19
CA SER A 5 -1.87 3.78 -11.66
C SER A 5 -0.60 3.38 -12.40
N VAL A 6 -0.14 2.16 -12.17
CA VAL A 6 1.01 1.57 -12.85
C VAL A 6 0.55 0.28 -13.52
N VAL A 7 0.74 0.20 -14.83
CA VAL A 7 0.40 -0.97 -15.64
C VAL A 7 1.68 -1.69 -15.98
N LEU A 8 1.73 -2.99 -15.69
CA LEU A 8 2.90 -3.84 -15.87
C LEU A 8 2.53 -5.06 -16.73
N PRO A 9 3.48 -5.58 -17.54
CA PRO A 9 3.35 -6.92 -18.13
C PRO A 9 3.08 -7.99 -17.06
N ASN A 10 2.36 -9.05 -17.43
CA ASN A 10 1.98 -10.12 -16.49
C ASN A 10 3.19 -10.87 -15.89
N ASP A 11 4.29 -10.92 -16.63
CA ASP A 11 5.56 -11.53 -16.25
C ASP A 11 6.54 -10.53 -15.61
N HIS A 12 6.13 -9.26 -15.44
CA HIS A 12 7.00 -8.25 -14.86
C HIS A 12 7.39 -8.63 -13.41
N PRO A 13 8.67 -8.59 -13.02
CA PRO A 13 9.12 -9.05 -11.70
C PRO A 13 8.36 -8.42 -10.51
N LEU A 14 8.01 -7.14 -10.61
CA LEU A 14 7.24 -6.42 -9.58
C LEU A 14 5.79 -6.89 -9.42
N ALA A 15 5.23 -7.57 -10.42
CA ALA A 15 3.88 -8.16 -10.39
C ALA A 15 3.89 -9.69 -10.28
N ALA A 16 5.01 -10.34 -10.64
CA ALA A 16 5.18 -11.79 -10.61
C ALA A 16 5.31 -12.36 -9.18
N VAL A 17 5.57 -11.52 -8.19
CA VAL A 17 5.55 -11.91 -6.77
C VAL A 17 4.11 -12.11 -6.25
N GLY A 18 3.98 -12.61 -5.02
CA GLY A 18 2.67 -12.83 -4.38
C GLY A 18 1.80 -11.57 -4.33
N LEU A 19 0.48 -11.75 -4.21
CA LEU A 19 -0.50 -10.65 -4.26
C LEU A 19 -0.15 -9.53 -3.28
N VAL A 20 0.12 -9.88 -2.02
CA VAL A 20 0.48 -8.91 -0.98
C VAL A 20 1.83 -8.27 -1.25
N GLU A 21 2.84 -9.08 -1.57
CA GLU A 21 4.21 -8.60 -1.78
C GLU A 21 4.34 -7.67 -2.99
N SER A 22 3.45 -7.79 -3.97
CA SER A 22 3.44 -6.93 -5.16
C SER A 22 3.10 -5.47 -4.86
N TYR A 23 2.55 -5.18 -3.67
CA TYR A 23 2.32 -3.82 -3.20
C TYR A 23 3.56 -3.18 -2.58
N ARG A 24 4.54 -3.99 -2.15
CA ARG A 24 5.69 -3.53 -1.37
C ARG A 24 6.44 -2.39 -2.04
N TRP A 25 6.84 -2.60 -3.29
CA TRP A 25 7.68 -1.65 -4.01
C TRP A 25 6.97 -0.29 -4.15
N LEU A 26 5.66 -0.29 -4.41
CA LEU A 26 4.90 0.93 -4.62
C LEU A 26 4.65 1.66 -3.29
N GLY A 27 4.30 0.92 -2.23
CA GLY A 27 4.16 1.48 -0.89
C GLY A 27 5.47 2.11 -0.41
N GLN A 28 6.59 1.39 -0.54
CA GLN A 28 7.92 1.87 -0.15
C GLN A 28 8.37 3.08 -0.98
N LEU A 29 8.10 3.08 -2.29
CA LEU A 29 8.38 4.22 -3.15
C LEU A 29 7.61 5.47 -2.69
N ILE A 30 6.29 5.36 -2.49
CA ILE A 30 5.47 6.49 -2.05
C ILE A 30 5.95 7.02 -0.69
N ALA A 31 6.25 6.13 0.27
CA ALA A 31 6.77 6.53 1.57
C ALA A 31 8.14 7.24 1.46
N ALA A 32 9.03 6.73 0.61
CA ALA A 32 10.35 7.34 0.38
C ALA A 32 10.25 8.73 -0.27
N GLU A 33 9.39 8.90 -1.28
CA GLU A 33 9.17 10.19 -1.93
C GLU A 33 8.55 11.22 -0.98
N LEU A 34 7.61 10.80 -0.12
CA LEU A 34 7.08 11.66 0.93
C LEU A 34 8.16 12.01 1.97
N GLY A 35 9.04 11.06 2.30
CA GLY A 35 10.21 11.30 3.15
C GLY A 35 11.16 12.35 2.57
N ALA A 36 11.39 12.34 1.26
CA ALA A 36 12.17 13.37 0.57
C ALA A 36 11.54 14.78 0.67
N LEU A 37 10.24 14.85 0.89
CA LEU A 37 9.48 16.08 1.17
C LEU A 37 9.34 16.37 2.68
N CYS A 38 10.14 15.71 3.53
CA CYS A 38 10.11 15.83 4.99
C CYS A 38 8.79 15.39 5.66
N ILE A 39 8.02 14.52 5.00
CA ILE A 39 6.83 13.91 5.58
C ILE A 39 7.24 12.53 6.14
N PRO A 40 7.08 12.25 7.45
CA PRO A 40 7.48 10.99 8.06
C PRO A 40 6.47 9.88 7.74
N ALA A 41 6.39 9.51 6.47
CA ALA A 41 5.51 8.48 5.95
C ALA A 41 6.17 7.10 6.04
N GLU A 42 5.37 6.09 6.35
CA GLU A 42 5.82 4.70 6.48
C GLU A 42 4.93 3.77 5.65
N ALA A 43 5.52 2.80 4.96
CA ALA A 43 4.79 1.70 4.35
C ALA A 43 4.70 0.53 5.34
N LEU A 44 3.50 0.18 5.78
CA LEU A 44 3.32 -0.81 6.85
C LEU A 44 3.55 -2.24 6.37
N ALA A 45 4.65 -2.86 6.77
CA ALA A 45 4.89 -4.28 6.52
C ALA A 45 3.81 -5.15 7.21
N PRO A 46 3.50 -6.37 6.70
CA PRO A 46 2.49 -7.25 7.28
C PRO A 46 2.63 -7.48 8.79
N ALA A 47 3.87 -7.62 9.28
CA ALA A 47 4.17 -7.87 10.69
C ALA A 47 3.94 -6.64 11.60
N ALA A 48 3.83 -5.44 11.03
CA ALA A 48 3.62 -4.19 11.76
C ALA A 48 2.15 -3.74 11.76
N LEU A 49 1.24 -4.53 11.17
CA LEU A 49 -0.18 -4.18 11.12
C LEU A 49 -0.82 -4.31 12.51
N PRO A 50 -1.58 -3.31 12.95
CA PRO A 50 -2.39 -3.46 14.16
C PRO A 50 -3.52 -4.46 13.91
N PRO A 51 -4.05 -5.08 14.98
CA PRO A 51 -5.25 -5.90 14.87
C PRO A 51 -6.41 -5.07 14.32
N SER A 52 -7.16 -5.67 13.39
CA SER A 52 -8.38 -5.06 12.83
C SER A 52 -9.57 -5.31 13.77
N ASP A 53 -10.38 -4.29 14.01
CA ASP A 53 -11.64 -4.42 14.75
C ASP A 53 -12.79 -5.01 13.90
N GLY A 54 -12.56 -5.15 12.58
CA GLY A 54 -13.48 -5.75 11.61
C GLY A 54 -14.77 -4.98 11.32
N GLN A 55 -15.07 -3.89 12.03
CA GLN A 55 -16.36 -3.20 11.93
C GLN A 55 -16.56 -2.52 10.57
N LEU A 56 -15.46 -2.11 9.93
CA LEU A 56 -15.45 -1.39 8.66
C LEU A 56 -14.74 -2.17 7.54
N HIS A 57 -14.72 -3.51 7.59
CA HIS A 57 -14.04 -4.34 6.58
C HIS A 57 -14.56 -4.12 5.14
N TRP A 58 -15.79 -3.61 4.98
CA TRP A 58 -16.40 -3.27 3.70
C TRP A 58 -15.88 -1.95 3.12
N ALA A 59 -15.29 -1.08 3.94
CA ALA A 59 -14.77 0.22 3.52
C ALA A 59 -13.27 0.13 3.24
N CYS A 60 -12.84 0.51 2.03
CA CYS A 60 -11.41 0.50 1.67
C CYS A 60 -10.54 1.40 2.57
N PHE A 61 -11.13 2.37 3.26
CA PHE A 61 -10.46 3.25 4.23
C PHE A 61 -10.74 2.86 5.70
N GLY A 62 -11.53 1.81 5.94
CA GLY A 62 -11.95 1.38 7.28
C GLY A 62 -10.88 0.68 8.09
N GLY A 63 -9.72 0.38 7.50
CA GLY A 63 -8.59 -0.25 8.17
C GLY A 63 -7.29 -0.09 7.40
N LEU A 64 -6.25 -0.74 7.93
CA LEU A 64 -4.91 -0.77 7.36
C LEU A 64 -4.67 -2.13 6.70
N SER A 65 -4.15 -2.10 5.49
CA SER A 65 -3.70 -3.29 4.75
C SER A 65 -2.18 -3.26 4.56
N PRO A 66 -1.54 -4.42 4.28
CA PRO A 66 -0.11 -4.46 4.06
C PRO A 66 0.35 -3.48 2.99
N TRP A 67 1.49 -2.85 3.25
CA TRP A 67 2.20 -1.91 2.40
C TRP A 67 1.48 -0.59 2.13
N GLU A 68 0.33 -0.35 2.76
CA GLU A 68 -0.31 0.96 2.74
C GLU A 68 0.53 1.99 3.49
N VAL A 69 0.36 3.25 3.09
CA VAL A 69 1.20 4.35 3.58
C VAL A 69 0.48 5.09 4.69
N VAL A 70 1.17 5.26 5.81
CA VAL A 70 0.67 5.94 7.01
C VAL A 70 1.57 7.08 7.44
N VAL A 71 1.00 8.03 8.18
CA VAL A 71 1.73 9.03 8.98
C VAL A 71 1.16 9.00 10.39
N ALA A 72 2.03 8.78 11.39
CA ALA A 72 1.62 8.64 12.79
C ALA A 72 0.47 7.63 12.98
N GLY A 73 0.56 6.47 12.31
CA GLY A 73 -0.44 5.40 12.37
C GLY A 73 -1.74 5.66 11.59
N ARG A 74 -1.88 6.81 10.92
CA ARG A 74 -3.07 7.14 10.11
C ARG A 74 -2.81 6.96 8.63
N LYS A 75 -3.72 6.25 7.96
CA LYS A 75 -3.68 6.00 6.51
C LYS A 75 -3.73 7.29 5.70
N ILE A 76 -2.76 7.46 4.80
CA ILE A 76 -2.72 8.56 3.84
C ILE A 76 -2.73 8.10 2.38
N ALA A 77 -2.34 6.84 2.11
CA ALA A 77 -2.49 6.22 0.80
C ALA A 77 -2.88 4.75 0.94
N GLY A 78 -3.95 4.36 0.24
CA GLY A 78 -4.33 2.97 0.04
C GLY A 78 -3.82 2.43 -1.29
N LEU A 79 -3.69 1.11 -1.38
CA LEU A 79 -3.22 0.43 -2.59
C LEU A 79 -4.27 -0.58 -3.07
N ALA A 80 -4.39 -0.70 -4.40
CA ALA A 80 -5.28 -1.65 -5.04
C ALA A 80 -4.60 -2.23 -6.28
N GLN A 81 -4.92 -3.48 -6.61
CA GLN A 81 -4.41 -4.12 -7.80
C GLN A 81 -5.53 -4.85 -8.54
N ARG A 82 -5.40 -4.92 -9.85
CA ARG A 82 -6.19 -5.79 -10.73
C ARG A 82 -5.21 -6.55 -11.62
N ARG A 83 -5.38 -7.87 -11.72
CA ARG A 83 -4.61 -8.73 -12.63
C ARG A 83 -5.55 -9.30 -13.67
N CYS A 84 -5.17 -9.20 -14.94
CA CYS A 84 -5.95 -9.73 -16.06
C CYS A 84 -5.05 -10.69 -16.84
N ARG A 85 -5.59 -11.87 -17.17
CA ARG A 85 -4.95 -12.82 -18.07
C ARG A 85 -5.46 -12.59 -19.49
#